data_AF-A0A2M8Q6S3-F1
#
_entry.id   AF-A0A2M8Q6S3-F1
#
_cell.length_a   1.000
_cell.length_b   1.000
_cell.length_c   1.000
_cell.angle_alpha   90.00
_cell.angle_beta   90.00
_cell.angle_gamma   90.00
#
_symmetry.space_group_name_H-M   'P 1'
#
loop_
_entity.id
_entity.type
_entity.pdbx_description
1 polymer ?
#
loop_
_entity_poly.entity_id
_entity_poly.type
_entity_poly.pdbx_seq_one_letter_code
_entity_poly.pdbx_strand_id
1 'polypeptide(L)'
;AQAAYDKLAQGQLPGAIAEAEAALAQAQADYRLLTRGADPLEIVEATARLELAQAQLDQARSAYNKVRNHPDIGMLPESVAMQQATAAYNAAKARLDFLQSGATPEQIASAAAAVRQAQVRLDALRQ
;
A
#
# COMPACT_ATOMS: atom_id res chain seq x y z
N ALA A 1 -24.03 11.15 47.36
CA ALA A 1 -23.00 11.54 46.37
C ALA A 1 -22.23 10.33 45.84
N GLN A 2 -21.66 9.46 46.69
CA GLN A 2 -20.92 8.25 46.27
C GLN A 2 -21.69 7.29 45.36
N ALA A 3 -22.96 6.98 45.66
CA ALA A 3 -23.77 6.08 44.85
C ALA A 3 -24.05 6.56 43.39
N ALA A 4 -23.93 7.86 43.11
CA ALA A 4 -24.03 8.38 41.75
C ALA A 4 -22.70 8.26 41.00
N TYR A 5 -21.58 8.38 41.73
CA TYR A 5 -20.23 8.18 41.22
C TYR A 5 -19.97 6.72 40.85
N ASP A 6 -20.42 5.78 41.70
CA ASP A 6 -20.28 4.35 41.45
C ASP A 6 -21.15 3.90 40.26
N LYS A 7 -22.36 4.47 40.09
CA LYS A 7 -23.20 4.21 38.91
C LYS A 7 -22.61 4.80 37.62
N LEU A 8 -22.00 5.99 37.69
CA LEU A 8 -21.29 6.58 36.55
C LEU A 8 -20.06 5.75 36.17
N ALA A 9 -19.26 5.32 37.15
CA ALA A 9 -18.11 4.46 36.94
C ALA A 9 -18.53 3.09 36.38
N GLN A 10 -19.56 2.46 36.94
CA GLN A 10 -20.11 1.18 36.46
C GLN A 10 -20.74 1.26 35.07
N GLY A 11 -21.27 2.42 34.65
CA GLY A 11 -21.78 2.64 33.29
C GLY A 11 -20.70 3.00 32.27
N GLN A 12 -19.61 3.65 32.71
CA GLN A 12 -18.49 4.03 31.86
C GLN A 12 -17.51 2.87 31.59
N LEU A 13 -17.35 1.95 32.54
CA LEU A 13 -16.45 0.79 32.41
C LEU A 13 -16.80 -0.12 31.20
N PRO A 14 -18.08 -0.52 30.97
CA PRO A 14 -18.45 -1.30 29.79
C PRO A 14 -18.17 -0.57 28.47
N GLY A 15 -18.40 0.75 28.43
CA GLY A 15 -18.09 1.57 27.25
C GLY A 15 -16.59 1.64 26.97
N ALA A 16 -15.77 1.86 28.01
CA ALA A 16 -14.32 1.90 27.90
C ALA A 16 -13.73 0.55 27.46
N ILE A 17 -14.28 -0.57 27.95
CA ILE A 17 -13.88 -1.91 27.50
C ILE A 17 -14.23 -2.10 26.02
N ALA A 18 -15.44 -1.75 25.59
CA ALA A 18 -15.86 -1.87 24.20
C ALA A 18 -15.00 -1.00 23.26
N GLU A 19 -14.64 0.22 23.68
CA GLU A 19 -13.71 1.09 22.95
C GLU A 19 -12.30 0.48 22.84
N ALA A 20 -11.78 -0.08 23.93
CA ALA A 20 -10.47 -0.73 23.93
C ALA A 20 -10.45 -2.02 23.08
N GLU A 21 -11.54 -2.79 23.07
CA GLU A 21 -11.72 -3.94 22.18
C GLU A 21 -11.72 -3.51 20.71
N ALA A 22 -12.44 -2.44 20.37
CA ALA A 22 -12.45 -1.89 19.02
C ALA A 22 -11.06 -1.40 18.59
N ALA A 23 -10.34 -0.72 19.48
CA ALA A 23 -8.97 -0.25 19.21
C ALA A 23 -7.99 -1.43 18.99
N LEU A 24 -8.11 -2.51 19.77
CA LEU A 24 -7.33 -3.73 19.58
C LEU A 24 -7.67 -4.40 18.23
N ALA A 25 -8.95 -4.55 17.91
CA ALA A 25 -9.40 -5.13 16.66
C ALA A 25 -8.87 -4.35 15.44
N GLN A 26 -8.89 -3.01 15.51
CA GLN A 26 -8.33 -2.15 14.48
C GLN A 26 -6.81 -2.35 14.33
N ALA A 27 -6.06 -2.29 15.44
CA ALA A 27 -4.61 -2.49 15.41
C ALA A 27 -4.22 -3.88 14.85
N GLN A 28 -5.00 -4.92 15.17
CA GLN A 28 -4.82 -6.27 14.63
C GLN A 28 -5.17 -6.35 13.14
N ALA A 29 -6.16 -5.60 12.67
CA ALA A 29 -6.47 -5.50 11.24
C ALA A 29 -5.33 -4.83 10.48
N ASP A 30 -4.81 -3.71 10.99
CA ASP A 30 -3.70 -2.97 10.39
C ASP A 30 -2.42 -3.82 10.32
N TYR A 31 -2.09 -4.53 11.40
CA TYR A 31 -0.96 -5.46 11.42
C TYR A 31 -1.11 -6.60 10.40
N ARG A 32 -2.32 -7.18 10.28
CA ARG A 32 -2.60 -8.23 9.28
C ARG A 32 -2.52 -7.71 7.85
N LEU A 33 -2.96 -6.48 7.60
CA LEU A 33 -2.85 -5.87 6.28
C LEU A 33 -1.39 -5.69 5.87
N LEU A 34 -0.56 -5.17 6.77
CA LEU A 34 0.87 -4.95 6.51
C LEU A 34 1.64 -6.26 6.31
N THR A 35 1.32 -7.30 7.08
CA THR A 35 2.00 -8.60 7.02
C THR A 35 1.53 -9.50 5.87
N ARG A 36 0.30 -9.30 5.38
CA ARG A 36 -0.20 -9.98 4.17
C ARG A 36 0.52 -9.49 2.91
N GLY A 37 0.99 -8.25 2.90
CA GLY A 37 1.55 -7.61 1.71
C GLY A 37 0.47 -7.24 0.69
N ALA A 38 0.89 -6.87 -0.53
CA ALA A 38 -0.04 -6.53 -1.61
C ALA A 38 -0.96 -7.71 -1.97
N ASP A 39 -2.17 -7.41 -2.42
CA ASP A 39 -3.11 -8.42 -2.88
C ASP A 39 -2.51 -9.17 -4.09
N PRO A 40 -2.52 -10.53 -4.12
CA PRO A 40 -2.08 -11.29 -5.29
C PRO A 40 -2.72 -10.81 -6.60
N LEU A 41 -3.98 -10.38 -6.58
CA LEU A 41 -4.67 -9.83 -7.75
C LEU A 41 -4.04 -8.51 -8.21
N GLU A 42 -3.67 -7.62 -7.28
CA GLU A 42 -2.99 -6.36 -7.62
C GLU A 42 -1.61 -6.62 -8.25
N ILE A 43 -0.89 -7.65 -7.78
CA ILE A 43 0.39 -8.06 -8.37
C ILE A 43 0.19 -8.57 -9.80
N VAL A 44 -0.82 -9.42 -10.02
CA VAL A 44 -1.16 -9.93 -11.36
C VAL A 44 -1.54 -8.77 -12.30
N GLU A 45 -2.38 -7.84 -11.86
CA GLU A 45 -2.75 -6.67 -12.65
C GLU A 45 -1.54 -5.78 -12.98
N ALA A 46 -0.68 -5.50 -12.00
CA ALA A 46 0.53 -4.71 -12.22
C ALA A 46 1.51 -5.40 -13.17
N THR A 47 1.61 -6.72 -13.09
CA THR A 47 2.43 -7.53 -14.00
C THR A 47 1.91 -7.44 -15.43
N ALA A 48 0.61 -7.63 -15.66
CA ALA A 48 0.01 -7.50 -16.98
C ALA A 48 0.18 -6.08 -17.57
N ARG A 49 0.08 -5.03 -16.73
CA ARG A 49 0.34 -3.65 -17.16
C ARG A 49 1.80 -3.43 -17.55
N LEU A 50 2.75 -4.02 -16.83
CA LEU A 50 4.16 -3.97 -17.18
C LEU A 50 4.45 -4.66 -18.51
N GLU A 51 3.86 -5.84 -18.74
CA GLU A 51 3.99 -6.57 -20.01
C GLU A 51 3.42 -5.77 -21.19
N LEU A 52 2.24 -5.15 -21.01
CA LEU A 52 1.66 -4.28 -22.02
C LEU A 52 2.56 -3.06 -22.32
N ALA A 53 3.08 -2.40 -21.29
CA ALA A 53 3.96 -1.25 -21.45
C ALA A 53 5.29 -1.63 -22.11
N GLN A 54 5.82 -2.82 -21.81
CA GLN A 54 7.00 -3.37 -22.48
C GLN A 54 6.74 -3.59 -23.98
N ALA A 55 5.60 -4.19 -24.35
CA ALA A 55 5.23 -4.37 -25.75
C ALA A 55 5.10 -3.04 -26.50
N GLN A 56 4.49 -2.03 -25.87
CA GLN A 56 4.38 -0.67 -26.42
C GLN A 56 5.76 -0.03 -26.61
N LEU A 57 6.67 -0.19 -25.64
CA LEU A 57 8.04 0.31 -25.74
C LEU A 57 8.79 -0.36 -26.89
N ASP A 58 8.65 -1.68 -27.06
CA ASP A 58 9.29 -2.41 -28.16
C ASP A 58 8.76 -1.98 -29.54
N GLN A 59 7.46 -1.72 -29.64
CA GLN A 59 6.86 -1.16 -30.85
C GLN A 59 7.39 0.24 -31.15
N ALA A 60 7.39 1.14 -30.16
CA ALA A 60 7.86 2.51 -30.32
C ALA A 60 9.36 2.57 -30.66
N ARG A 61 10.17 1.72 -30.02
CA ARG A 61 11.60 1.56 -30.34
C ARG A 61 11.81 1.10 -31.77
N SER A 62 11.00 0.15 -32.23
CA SER A 62 11.05 -0.33 -33.62
C SER A 62 10.68 0.77 -34.63
N ALA A 63 9.71 1.62 -34.30
CA ALA A 63 9.34 2.77 -35.13
C ALA A 63 10.46 3.82 -35.16
N TYR A 64 10.98 4.21 -33.99
CA TYR A 64 12.12 5.13 -33.85
C TYR A 64 13.35 4.66 -34.65
N ASN A 65 13.67 3.37 -34.58
CA ASN A 65 14.81 2.79 -35.31
C ASN A 65 14.72 2.98 -36.83
N LYS A 66 13.52 3.06 -37.41
CA LYS A 66 13.32 3.31 -38.85
C LYS A 66 13.69 4.73 -39.25
N VAL A 67 13.52 5.69 -38.33
CA VAL A 67 13.73 7.12 -38.58
C VAL A 67 14.98 7.67 -37.90
N ARG A 68 15.74 6.86 -37.15
CA ARG A 68 16.86 7.28 -36.29
C ARG A 68 17.98 8.11 -36.97
N ASN A 69 18.10 8.03 -38.30
CA ASN A 69 19.10 8.77 -39.08
C ASN A 69 18.56 10.09 -39.66
N HIS A 70 17.30 10.43 -39.38
CA HIS A 70 16.68 11.65 -39.87
C HIS A 70 17.30 12.88 -39.15
N PRO A 71 17.65 13.95 -39.87
CA PRO A 71 18.28 15.14 -39.26
C PRO A 71 17.43 15.76 -38.15
N ASP A 72 16.10 15.73 -38.30
CA ASP A 72 15.14 16.28 -37.34
C ASP A 72 14.55 15.24 -36.38
N ILE A 73 15.26 14.12 -36.11
CA ILE A 73 14.75 12.99 -35.33
C ILE A 73 14.08 13.42 -34.01
N GLY A 74 14.64 14.38 -33.28
CA GLY A 74 14.10 14.86 -32.01
C GLY A 74 12.71 15.50 -32.10
N MET A 75 12.29 15.95 -33.29
CA MET A 75 10.98 16.56 -33.54
C MET A 75 9.96 15.57 -34.11
N LEU A 76 10.39 14.35 -34.44
CA LEU A 76 9.53 13.34 -35.05
C LEU A 76 8.58 12.70 -34.03
N PRO A 77 7.34 12.34 -34.44
CA PRO A 77 6.39 11.64 -33.58
C PRO A 77 6.94 10.36 -32.96
N GLU A 78 7.82 9.63 -33.66
CA GLU A 78 8.42 8.39 -33.19
C GLU A 78 9.31 8.60 -31.95
N SER A 79 9.99 9.74 -31.86
CA SER A 79 10.81 10.12 -30.69
C SER A 79 9.94 10.38 -29.48
N VAL A 80 8.84 11.12 -29.67
CA VAL A 80 7.85 11.40 -28.63
C VAL A 80 7.18 10.09 -28.18
N ALA A 81 6.80 9.23 -29.12
CA ALA A 81 6.19 7.94 -28.83
C ALA A 81 7.14 7.02 -28.05
N MET A 82 8.43 6.97 -28.41
CA MET A 82 9.44 6.20 -27.67
C MET A 82 9.61 6.74 -26.25
N GLN A 83 9.67 8.06 -26.07
CA GLN A 83 9.76 8.67 -24.75
C GLN A 83 8.53 8.35 -23.88
N GLN A 84 7.33 8.47 -24.43
CA GLN A 84 6.08 8.15 -23.73
C GLN A 84 6.02 6.67 -23.32
N ALA A 85 6.35 5.76 -24.24
CA ALA A 85 6.36 4.33 -23.94
C ALA A 85 7.42 3.97 -22.89
N THR A 86 8.58 4.64 -22.91
CA THR A 86 9.62 4.46 -21.89
C THR A 86 9.13 4.91 -20.52
N ALA A 87 8.45 6.05 -20.44
CA ALA A 87 7.86 6.55 -19.20
C ALA A 87 6.78 5.59 -18.67
N ALA A 88 5.90 5.09 -19.55
CA ALA A 88 4.86 4.13 -19.19
C ALA A 88 5.44 2.82 -18.65
N TYR A 89 6.49 2.29 -19.29
CA TYR A 89 7.21 1.10 -18.83
C TYR A 89 7.81 1.32 -17.43
N ASN A 90 8.54 2.43 -17.24
CA ASN A 90 9.17 2.74 -15.97
C ASN A 90 8.13 2.91 -14.84
N ALA A 91 7.00 3.54 -15.13
CA ALA A 91 5.91 3.70 -14.18
C ALA A 91 5.26 2.36 -13.81
N ALA A 92 4.99 1.50 -14.79
CA ALA A 92 4.45 0.17 -14.55
C ALA A 92 5.42 -0.70 -13.74
N LYS A 93 6.71 -0.63 -14.06
CA LYS A 93 7.76 -1.35 -13.33
C LYS A 93 7.84 -0.89 -11.88
N ALA A 94 7.89 0.42 -11.64
CA ALA A 94 7.93 0.98 -10.29
C ALA A 94 6.68 0.60 -9.47
N ARG A 95 5.50 0.53 -10.10
CA ARG A 95 4.27 0.09 -9.43
C ARG A 95 4.36 -1.37 -9.01
N LEU A 96 4.85 -2.26 -9.88
CA LEU A 96 5.04 -3.68 -9.55
C LEU A 96 6.06 -3.85 -8.43
N ASP A 97 7.22 -3.19 -8.53
CA ASP A 97 8.28 -3.23 -7.51
C ASP A 97 7.75 -2.75 -6.14
N PHE A 98 6.95 -1.68 -6.14
CA PHE A 98 6.29 -1.17 -4.92
C PHE A 98 5.34 -2.20 -4.29
N LEU A 99 4.49 -2.85 -5.10
CA LEU A 99 3.57 -3.87 -4.59
C LEU A 99 4.32 -5.09 -4.03
N GLN A 100 5.39 -5.51 -4.69
CA GLN A 100 6.21 -6.65 -4.28
C GLN A 100 7.06 -6.36 -3.02
N SER A 101 7.46 -5.11 -2.81
CA SER A 101 8.27 -4.72 -1.64
C SER A 101 7.51 -4.87 -0.32
N GLY A 102 6.18 -4.79 -0.34
CA GLY A 102 5.34 -4.92 0.84
C GLY A 102 5.61 -3.84 1.90
N ALA A 103 5.11 -4.06 3.12
CA ALA A 103 5.40 -3.18 4.25
C ALA A 103 6.84 -3.37 4.75
N THR A 104 7.51 -2.29 5.16
CA THR A 104 8.87 -2.39 5.70
C THR A 104 8.89 -3.08 7.07
N PRO A 105 10.02 -3.67 7.49
CA PRO A 105 10.16 -4.22 8.84
C PRO A 105 9.80 -3.24 9.95
N GLU A 106 10.12 -1.95 9.77
CA GLU A 106 9.81 -0.87 10.73
C GLU A 106 8.30 -0.63 10.82
N GLN A 107 7.58 -0.64 9.69
CA GLN A 107 6.12 -0.51 9.66
C GLN A 107 5.44 -1.69 10.36
N ILE A 108 5.92 -2.92 10.10
CA ILE A 108 5.42 -4.14 10.75
C ILE A 108 5.71 -4.09 12.25
N ALA A 109 6.91 -3.68 12.67
CA ALA A 109 7.29 -3.55 14.06
C ALA A 109 6.46 -2.48 14.80
N SER A 110 6.17 -1.35 14.14
CA SER A 110 5.30 -0.30 14.65
C SER A 110 3.87 -0.80 14.87
N ALA A 111 3.29 -1.48 13.87
CA ALA A 111 1.95 -2.05 13.99
C ALA A 111 1.89 -3.16 15.06
N ALA A 112 2.92 -3.99 15.18
CA ALA A 112 3.02 -4.99 16.26
C ALA A 112 3.07 -4.32 17.65
N ALA A 113 3.77 -3.19 17.77
CA ALA A 113 3.78 -2.41 19.02
C ALA A 113 2.40 -1.81 19.33
N ALA A 114 1.68 -1.30 18.33
CA ALA A 114 0.32 -0.80 18.51
C ALA A 114 -0.65 -1.90 19.00
N VAL A 115 -0.56 -3.12 18.45
CA VAL A 115 -1.34 -4.27 18.94
C VAL A 115 -1.03 -4.56 20.41
N ARG A 116 0.25 -4.62 20.79
CA ARG A 116 0.65 -4.85 22.19
C ARG A 116 0.13 -3.75 23.12
N GLN A 117 0.20 -2.49 22.71
CA GLN A 117 -0.30 -1.37 23.51
C GLN A 117 -1.82 -1.42 23.69
N ALA A 118 -2.57 -1.74 22.63
CA ALA A 118 -4.02 -1.90 22.71
C ALA A 118 -4.42 -3.07 23.62
N GLN A 119 -3.68 -4.19 23.57
CA GLN A 119 -3.91 -5.34 24.44
C GLN A 119 -3.69 -4.98 25.91
N VAL A 120 -2.57 -4.33 26.25
CA VAL A 120 -2.27 -3.91 27.63
C VAL A 120 -3.36 -2.98 28.18
N ARG A 121 -3.87 -2.05 27.36
CA ARG A 121 -4.97 -1.16 27.76
C ARG A 121 -6.26 -1.92 28.03
N LEU A 122 -6.62 -2.88 27.18
CA LEU A 122 -7.80 -3.71 27.37
C LEU A 122 -7.68 -4.56 28.65
N ASP A 123 -6.51 -5.17 28.87
CA ASP A 123 -6.25 -5.98 30.05
C ASP A 123 -6.34 -5.16 31.34
N ALA A 124 -5.82 -3.92 31.34
CA ALA A 124 -5.91 -3.01 32.47
C ALA A 124 -7.35 -2.57 32.81
N LEU A 125 -8.25 -2.54 31.82
CA LEU A 125 -9.68 -2.20 32.02
C LEU A 125 -10.52 -3.41 32.47
N ARG A 126 -9.98 -4.62 32.32
CA ARG A 126 -10.64 -5.88 32.71
C ARG A 126 -10.18 -6.41 34.07
N GLN A 127 -9.12 -5.83 34.64
CA GLN A 127 -8.64 -6.08 36.01
C GLN A 127 -9.48 -5.31 37.02
#